data_AF-A0A8I2FZG3-F1
#
_entry.id   AF-A0A8I2FZG3-F1
#
_cell.length_a   1.000
_cell.length_b   1.000
_cell.length_c   1.000
_cell.angle_alpha   90.00
_cell.angle_beta   90.00
_cell.angle_gamma   90.00
#
_symmetry.space_group_name_H-M   'P 1'
#
loop_
_entity.id
_entity.type
_entity.pdbx_description
1 polymer ?
#
loop_
_entity_poly.entity_id
_entity_poly.type
_entity_poly.pdbx_seq_one_letter_code
_entity_poly.pdbx_strand_id
1 'polypeptide(L)'
;MQIDFHYYCIFRLAVLAGFSRRDAETIAYASQYVDDSTESEPVEPFPDQRFDAVRTARHNLEAYNWNVQKKVYMPFHFLPGRIRRENPEGFSYMTTLRTDDLARMIIKDVLDETNRKFMMIRLGVALHAVADTFSHFGFSGRLH
;
A
#
# COMPACT_ATOMS: atom_id res chain seq x y z
N MET A 1 2.70 -5.98 11.40
CA MET A 1 1.35 -5.66 11.90
C MET A 1 1.41 -4.62 13.00
N GLN A 2 1.32 -3.35 12.61
CA GLN A 2 1.23 -2.17 13.48
C GLN A 2 -0.18 -1.57 13.36
N ILE A 3 -1.15 -2.25 13.99
CA ILE A 3 -2.58 -1.90 13.88
C ILE A 3 -2.89 -0.50 14.47
N ASP A 4 -2.10 -0.08 15.43
CA ASP A 4 -2.09 1.28 15.98
C ASP A 4 -1.87 2.34 14.89
N PHE A 5 -0.96 2.08 13.94
CA PHE A 5 -0.69 3.03 12.87
C PHE A 5 -1.56 2.78 11.63
N HIS A 6 -1.52 1.59 11.05
CA HIS A 6 -2.16 1.33 9.75
C HIS A 6 -3.69 1.30 9.82
N TYR A 7 -4.27 1.03 10.99
CA TYR A 7 -5.72 1.15 11.18
C TYR A 7 -6.08 2.43 11.93
N TYR A 8 -5.69 2.56 13.20
CA TYR A 8 -6.24 3.61 14.07
C TYR A 8 -5.76 5.01 13.70
N CYS A 9 -4.48 5.19 13.36
CA CYS A 9 -3.97 6.48 12.90
C CYS A 9 -4.63 6.88 11.56
N ILE A 10 -4.69 5.97 10.59
CA ILE A 10 -5.35 6.22 9.30
C ILE A 10 -6.84 6.56 9.48
N PHE A 11 -7.56 5.82 10.31
CA PHE A 11 -8.95 6.13 10.66
C PHE A 11 -9.08 7.55 11.19
N ARG A 12 -8.22 7.92 12.16
CA ARG A 12 -8.29 9.23 12.78
C ARG A 12 -7.96 10.35 11.80
N LEU A 13 -6.95 10.16 10.94
CA LEU A 13 -6.57 11.10 9.90
C LEU A 13 -7.70 11.30 8.88
N ALA A 14 -8.35 10.21 8.44
CA ALA A 14 -9.49 10.31 7.53
C ALA A 14 -10.67 11.08 8.15
N VAL A 15 -10.99 10.85 9.42
CA VAL A 15 -12.02 11.64 10.14
C VAL A 15 -11.64 13.11 10.20
N LEU A 16 -10.37 13.43 10.50
CA LEU A 16 -9.88 14.82 10.55
C LEU A 16 -9.90 15.49 9.16
N ALA A 17 -9.72 14.72 8.09
CA ALA A 17 -9.83 15.17 6.71
C ALA A 17 -11.29 15.36 6.23
N GLY A 18 -12.28 15.09 7.08
CA GLY A 18 -13.70 15.32 6.80
C GLY A 18 -14.47 14.12 6.27
N PHE A 19 -13.87 12.93 6.23
CA PHE A 19 -14.61 11.71 5.92
C PHE A 19 -15.58 11.35 7.06
N SER A 20 -16.74 10.79 6.71
CA SER A 20 -17.64 10.22 7.72
C SER A 20 -16.94 9.08 8.46
N ARG A 21 -17.37 8.76 9.68
CA ARG A 21 -16.77 7.63 10.44
C ARG A 21 -16.81 6.31 9.66
N ARG A 22 -17.88 6.06 8.90
CA ARG A 22 -18.04 4.87 8.08
C ARG A 22 -17.09 4.86 6.87
N ASP A 23 -16.91 6.01 6.23
CA ASP A 23 -15.95 6.15 5.13
C ASP A 23 -14.52 6.00 5.64
N ALA A 24 -14.20 6.62 6.78
CA ALA A 24 -12.90 6.51 7.45
C ALA A 24 -12.59 5.07 7.88
N GLU A 25 -13.58 4.33 8.37
CA GLU A 25 -13.45 2.89 8.68
C GLU A 25 -13.12 2.08 7.43
N THR A 26 -13.73 2.38 6.28
CA THR A 26 -13.43 1.71 5.01
C THR A 26 -11.98 1.96 4.58
N ILE A 27 -11.51 3.22 4.68
CA ILE A 27 -10.13 3.60 4.34
C ILE A 27 -9.13 2.91 5.29
N ALA A 28 -9.39 2.95 6.59
CA ALA A 28 -8.53 2.35 7.62
C ALA A 28 -8.45 0.83 7.50
N TYR A 29 -9.60 0.18 7.26
CA TYR A 29 -9.64 -1.25 7.02
C TYR A 29 -8.82 -1.63 5.80
N ALA A 30 -8.99 -0.91 4.68
CA ALA A 30 -8.23 -1.16 3.46
C ALA A 30 -6.73 -0.96 3.65
N SER A 31 -6.31 0.04 4.45
CA SER A 31 -4.91 0.24 4.82
C SER A 31 -4.38 -0.96 5.62
N GLN A 32 -5.04 -1.34 6.72
CA GLN A 32 -4.62 -2.48 7.54
C GLN A 32 -4.59 -3.80 6.75
N TYR A 33 -5.54 -3.99 5.82
CA TYR A 33 -5.63 -5.19 5.02
C TYR A 33 -4.40 -5.40 4.11
N VAL A 34 -3.62 -4.36 3.81
CA VAL A 34 -2.35 -4.51 3.09
C VAL A 34 -1.37 -5.40 3.88
N ASP A 35 -1.30 -5.22 5.20
CA ASP A 35 -0.48 -6.01 6.11
C ASP A 35 -1.05 -7.43 6.35
N ASP A 36 -2.37 -7.55 6.28
CA ASP A 36 -3.10 -8.79 6.60
C ASP A 36 -3.26 -9.72 5.38
N SER A 37 -3.15 -9.21 4.14
CA SER A 37 -3.31 -10.00 2.91
C SER A 37 -2.06 -10.83 2.62
N THR A 38 -1.90 -11.93 3.37
CA THR A 38 -0.80 -12.90 3.25
C THR A 38 -1.11 -14.07 2.33
N GLU A 39 -2.35 -14.20 1.87
CA GLU A 39 -2.81 -15.30 1.03
C GLU A 39 -3.00 -14.83 -0.42
N SER A 40 -2.76 -15.73 -1.37
CA SER A 40 -2.99 -15.51 -2.80
C SER A 40 -3.86 -16.60 -3.43
N GLU A 41 -4.34 -17.54 -2.62
CA GLU A 41 -5.19 -18.60 -3.15
C GLU A 41 -6.53 -18.00 -3.59
N PRO A 42 -7.06 -18.42 -4.75
CA PRO A 42 -8.36 -17.97 -5.20
C PRO A 42 -9.42 -18.30 -4.16
N VAL A 43 -10.27 -17.33 -3.84
CA VAL A 43 -11.45 -17.57 -3.02
C VAL A 43 -12.67 -17.70 -3.92
N GLU A 44 -13.61 -18.56 -3.53
CA GLU A 44 -14.87 -18.79 -4.22
C GLU A 44 -16.01 -18.20 -3.37
N PRO A 45 -16.25 -16.86 -3.45
CA PRO A 45 -17.24 -16.23 -2.58
C PRO A 45 -18.68 -16.61 -2.93
N PHE A 46 -18.92 -17.06 -4.17
CA PHE A 46 -20.23 -17.49 -4.66
C PHE A 46 -20.06 -18.67 -5.63
N PRO A 47 -21.08 -19.51 -5.84
CA PRO A 47 -21.07 -20.50 -6.91
C PRO A 47 -20.72 -19.84 -8.25
N ASP A 48 -19.76 -20.42 -8.97
CA ASP A 48 -19.25 -19.95 -10.26
C ASP A 48 -18.50 -18.59 -10.26
N GLN A 49 -18.11 -18.07 -9.09
CA GLN A 49 -17.23 -16.90 -9.01
C GLN A 49 -15.90 -17.27 -8.37
N ARG A 50 -14.81 -16.88 -9.05
CA ARG A 50 -13.45 -16.96 -8.53
C ARG A 50 -12.87 -15.57 -8.38
N PHE A 51 -12.28 -15.31 -7.23
CA PHE A 51 -11.56 -14.08 -6.94
C PHE A 51 -10.12 -14.41 -6.59
N ASP A 52 -9.20 -13.99 -7.45
CA ASP A 52 -7.76 -14.14 -7.23
C ASP A 52 -7.30 -13.06 -6.24
N ALA A 53 -7.04 -13.47 -5.00
CA ALA A 53 -6.57 -12.56 -3.97
C ALA A 53 -5.15 -12.06 -4.31
N VAL A 54 -4.95 -10.74 -4.24
CA VAL A 54 -3.61 -10.14 -4.35
C VAL A 54 -2.95 -10.18 -2.98
N ARG A 55 -1.89 -10.98 -2.88
CA ARG A 55 -1.02 -11.00 -1.71
C ARG A 55 -0.21 -9.70 -1.65
N THR A 56 -0.33 -8.98 -0.55
CA THR A 56 0.38 -7.70 -0.31
C THR A 56 1.33 -7.76 0.88
N ALA A 57 1.34 -8.83 1.67
CA ALA A 57 2.31 -9.06 2.74
C ALA A 57 2.80 -10.53 2.79
N ARG A 58 3.94 -10.80 3.46
CA ARG A 58 4.37 -12.18 3.73
C ARG A 58 5.23 -12.34 4.99
N HIS A 59 4.72 -13.02 6.01
CA HIS A 59 5.37 -13.04 7.34
C HIS A 59 6.36 -14.20 7.60
N ASN A 60 6.74 -14.99 6.58
CA ASN A 60 7.66 -16.13 6.73
C ASN A 60 9.02 -15.90 6.05
N LEU A 61 9.91 -16.89 6.09
CA LEU A 61 11.25 -16.78 5.48
C LEU A 61 11.24 -16.56 3.95
N GLU A 62 10.12 -16.82 3.27
CA GLU A 62 9.99 -16.48 1.85
C GLU A 62 9.92 -14.97 1.62
N ALA A 63 9.77 -14.14 2.66
CA ALA A 63 9.95 -12.69 2.61
C ALA A 63 11.29 -12.28 1.96
N TYR A 64 12.31 -13.11 2.05
CA TYR A 64 13.62 -12.87 1.45
C TYR A 64 13.70 -13.24 -0.03
N ASN A 65 12.67 -13.89 -0.58
CA ASN A 65 12.65 -14.25 -1.99
C ASN A 65 12.52 -12.99 -2.86
N TRP A 66 13.34 -12.92 -3.90
CA TRP A 66 13.35 -11.82 -4.87
C TRP A 66 11.95 -11.44 -5.40
N ASN A 67 11.11 -12.44 -5.69
CA ASN A 67 9.76 -12.20 -6.19
C ASN A 67 8.86 -11.55 -5.14
N VAL A 68 8.99 -11.92 -3.86
CA VAL A 68 8.20 -11.31 -2.77
C VAL A 68 8.65 -9.86 -2.58
N GLN A 69 9.95 -9.63 -2.47
CA GLN A 69 10.50 -8.27 -2.34
C GLN A 69 10.00 -7.34 -3.47
N LYS A 70 10.14 -7.79 -4.72
CA LYS A 70 9.83 -6.96 -5.90
C LYS A 70 8.34 -6.80 -6.19
N LYS A 71 7.51 -7.81 -5.93
CA LYS A 71 6.08 -7.81 -6.29
C LYS A 71 5.14 -7.54 -5.13
N VAL A 72 5.65 -7.61 -3.89
CA VAL A 72 4.87 -7.46 -2.66
C VAL A 72 5.42 -6.27 -1.87
N TYR A 73 6.62 -6.35 -1.33
CA TYR A 73 7.11 -5.30 -0.42
C TYR A 73 7.35 -3.95 -1.06
N MET A 74 8.11 -3.90 -2.14
CA MET A 74 8.43 -2.64 -2.80
C MET A 74 7.19 -1.86 -3.30
N PRO A 75 6.20 -2.49 -3.96
CA PRO A 75 5.02 -1.75 -4.41
C PRO A 75 4.03 -1.38 -3.30
N PHE A 76 3.93 -2.16 -2.21
CA PHE A 76 2.90 -1.95 -1.18
C PHE A 76 3.43 -1.32 0.12
N HIS A 77 4.74 -1.33 0.37
CA HIS A 77 5.34 -0.85 1.62
C HIS A 77 6.48 0.16 1.40
N PHE A 78 7.28 0.02 0.33
CA PHE A 78 8.53 0.78 0.16
C PHE A 78 8.61 1.48 -1.21
N LEU A 79 7.82 2.53 -1.38
CA LEU A 79 7.77 3.30 -2.61
C LEU A 79 9.15 3.96 -2.88
N PRO A 80 9.72 3.79 -4.08
CA PRO A 80 10.95 4.48 -4.44
C PRO A 80 10.69 5.98 -4.60
N GLY A 81 11.69 6.79 -4.28
CA GLY A 81 11.57 8.26 -4.37
C GLY A 81 11.45 8.79 -5.81
N ARG A 82 11.69 7.98 -6.84
CA ARG A 82 11.65 8.39 -8.25
C ARG A 82 11.12 7.28 -9.15
N ILE A 83 10.58 7.65 -10.29
CA ILE A 83 10.22 6.71 -11.36
C ILE A 83 11.46 6.37 -12.18
N ARG A 84 11.87 5.09 -12.16
CA ARG A 84 13.08 4.61 -12.85
C ARG A 84 13.10 4.95 -14.34
N ARG A 85 11.94 4.89 -15.01
CA ARG A 85 11.82 5.19 -16.45
C ARG A 85 12.20 6.63 -16.79
N GLU A 86 11.93 7.57 -15.88
CA GLU A 86 12.15 9.00 -16.09
C GLU A 86 13.55 9.44 -15.67
N ASN A 87 14.16 8.76 -14.69
CA ASN A 87 15.50 9.07 -14.22
C ASN A 87 16.28 7.79 -13.86
N PRO A 88 16.78 7.04 -14.86
CA PRO A 88 17.42 5.75 -14.64
C PRO A 88 18.74 5.85 -13.85
N GLU A 89 19.54 6.89 -14.11
CA GLU A 89 20.85 7.10 -13.47
C GLU A 89 20.71 7.54 -12.00
N GLY A 90 19.67 8.32 -11.67
CA GLY A 90 19.38 8.78 -10.32
C GLY A 90 18.39 7.89 -9.57
N PHE A 91 18.00 6.75 -10.13
CA PHE A 91 17.04 5.86 -9.50
C PHE A 91 17.68 5.02 -8.39
N SER A 92 17.00 4.99 -7.25
CA SER A 92 17.32 4.10 -6.14
C SER A 92 16.04 3.46 -5.62
N TYR A 93 16.16 2.22 -5.17
CA TYR A 93 15.08 1.53 -4.44
C TYR A 93 14.96 2.00 -3.00
N MET A 94 15.94 2.78 -2.50
CA MET A 94 15.88 3.35 -1.17
C MET A 94 14.70 4.31 -1.07
N THR A 95 13.86 4.10 -0.06
CA THR A 95 12.87 5.08 0.36
C THR A 95 13.59 6.38 0.73
N THR A 96 12.99 7.50 0.39
CA THR A 96 13.56 8.82 0.69
C THR A 96 12.49 9.70 1.32
N LEU A 97 12.90 10.77 1.99
CA LEU A 97 11.95 11.80 2.44
C LEU A 97 11.23 12.49 1.26
N ARG A 98 11.79 12.38 0.05
CA ARG A 98 11.23 12.85 -1.23
C ARG A 98 10.43 11.75 -1.92
N THR A 99 9.44 11.20 -1.23
CA THR A 99 8.41 10.36 -1.88
C THR A 99 7.28 11.18 -2.45
N ASP A 100 7.47 12.48 -2.62
CA ASP A 100 6.47 13.40 -3.12
C ASP A 100 6.03 13.07 -4.54
N ASP A 101 6.94 12.82 -5.50
CA ASP A 101 6.52 12.67 -6.90
C ASP A 101 5.65 11.42 -7.12
N LEU A 102 6.15 10.23 -6.75
CA LEU A 102 5.41 8.98 -6.95
C LEU A 102 4.17 8.90 -6.03
N ALA A 103 4.28 9.28 -4.75
CA ALA A 103 3.12 9.24 -3.86
C ALA A 103 2.04 10.23 -4.32
N ARG A 104 2.40 11.44 -4.76
CA ARG A 104 1.41 12.40 -5.31
C ARG A 104 0.75 11.87 -6.57
N MET A 105 1.50 11.19 -7.44
CA MET A 105 0.93 10.56 -8.64
C MET A 105 -0.07 9.47 -8.27
N ILE A 106 0.28 8.59 -7.32
CA ILE A 106 -0.63 7.54 -6.82
C ILE A 106 -1.88 8.17 -6.20
N ILE A 107 -1.72 9.15 -5.31
CA ILE A 107 -2.87 9.82 -4.67
C ILE A 107 -3.74 10.53 -5.72
N LYS A 108 -3.16 11.18 -6.72
CA LYS A 108 -3.92 11.81 -7.80
C LYS A 108 -4.73 10.76 -8.58
N ASP A 109 -4.11 9.65 -8.97
CA ASP A 109 -4.77 8.54 -9.66
C ASP A 109 -5.91 7.92 -8.81
N VAL A 110 -5.73 7.83 -7.49
CA VAL A 110 -6.80 7.44 -6.57
C VAL A 110 -7.95 8.44 -6.58
N LEU A 111 -7.68 9.74 -6.58
CA LEU A 111 -8.71 10.79 -6.56
C LEU A 111 -9.46 10.90 -7.90
N ASP A 112 -8.88 10.42 -8.99
CA ASP A 112 -9.54 10.31 -10.30
C ASP A 112 -10.53 9.12 -10.37
N GLU A 113 -10.60 8.26 -9.34
CA GLU A 113 -11.57 7.17 -9.25
C GLU A 113 -13.01 7.67 -9.04
N THR A 114 -13.86 7.41 -10.03
CA THR A 114 -15.27 7.83 -10.02
C THR A 114 -16.14 7.03 -9.06
N ASN A 115 -15.82 5.75 -8.82
CA ASN A 115 -16.56 4.94 -7.86
C ASN A 115 -16.07 5.26 -6.45
N ARG A 116 -16.90 5.98 -5.68
CA ARG A 116 -16.56 6.43 -4.32
C ARG A 116 -16.06 5.30 -3.41
N LYS A 117 -16.64 4.10 -3.48
CA LYS A 117 -16.21 2.97 -2.64
C LYS A 117 -14.81 2.49 -3.05
N PHE A 118 -14.56 2.36 -4.35
CA PHE A 118 -13.24 1.97 -4.84
C PHE A 118 -12.20 3.06 -4.59
N MET A 119 -12.57 4.33 -4.70
CA MET A 119 -11.68 5.45 -4.34
C MET A 119 -11.22 5.32 -2.89
N MET A 120 -12.13 5.07 -1.94
CA MET A 120 -11.79 4.93 -0.52
C MET A 120 -10.90 3.70 -0.25
N ILE A 121 -11.17 2.58 -0.91
CA ILE A 121 -10.34 1.37 -0.78
C ILE A 121 -8.94 1.63 -1.33
N ARG A 122 -8.83 2.18 -2.55
CA ARG A 122 -7.55 2.53 -3.17
C ARG A 122 -6.78 3.57 -2.35
N LEU A 123 -7.50 4.52 -1.73
CA LEU A 123 -6.91 5.51 -0.82
C LEU A 123 -6.30 4.84 0.41
N GLY A 124 -6.99 3.87 1.03
CA GLY A 124 -6.44 3.12 2.17
C GLY A 124 -5.14 2.39 1.80
N VAL A 125 -5.14 1.67 0.68
CA VAL A 125 -3.94 0.97 0.17
C VAL A 125 -2.79 1.95 -0.11
N ALA A 126 -3.09 3.09 -0.74
CA ALA A 126 -2.08 4.11 -1.03
C ALA A 126 -1.51 4.74 0.25
N LEU A 127 -2.36 5.06 1.22
CA LEU A 127 -1.94 5.62 2.51
C LEU A 127 -1.07 4.65 3.31
N HIS A 128 -1.36 3.34 3.24
CA HIS A 128 -0.47 2.31 3.82
C HIS A 128 0.94 2.42 3.25
N ALA A 129 1.07 2.36 1.92
CA ALA A 129 2.36 2.40 1.25
C ALA A 129 3.12 3.69 1.55
N VAL A 130 2.43 4.83 1.61
CA VAL A 130 3.03 6.13 1.97
C VAL A 130 3.48 6.15 3.43
N ALA A 131 2.67 5.65 4.36
CA ALA A 131 2.99 5.57 5.78
C ALA A 131 4.24 4.72 6.05
N ASP A 132 4.32 3.53 5.47
CA ASP A 132 5.49 2.66 5.59
C ASP A 132 6.72 3.30 4.96
N THR A 133 6.56 3.85 3.76
CA THR A 133 7.67 4.50 3.06
C THR A 133 8.27 5.65 3.86
N PHE A 134 7.42 6.46 4.51
CA PHE A 134 7.86 7.54 5.39
C PHE A 134 8.59 7.01 6.63
N SER A 135 8.01 6.01 7.30
CA SER A 135 8.52 5.47 8.56
C SER A 135 9.81 4.67 8.39
N HIS A 136 9.98 4.04 7.23
CA HIS A 136 11.14 3.23 6.85
C HIS A 136 12.12 4.00 5.97
N PHE A 137 12.38 5.28 6.27
CA PHE A 137 13.38 6.08 5.54
C PHE A 137 14.74 5.38 5.45
N GLY A 138 15.30 5.31 4.23
CA GLY A 138 16.59 4.64 3.99
C GLY A 138 16.49 3.12 3.93
N PHE A 139 15.29 2.56 3.76
CA PHE A 139 15.11 1.13 3.51
C PHE A 139 14.84 0.86 2.03
N SER A 140 15.22 -0.31 1.50
CA SER A 140 15.02 -0.63 0.06
C SER A 140 13.98 -1.70 -0.21
N GLY A 141 13.52 -2.41 0.82
CA GLY A 141 12.62 -3.56 0.65
C GLY A 141 13.26 -4.78 -0.02
N ARG A 142 14.59 -4.80 -0.23
CA ARG A 142 15.30 -5.91 -0.88
C ARG A 142 16.58 -6.30 -0.16
N LEU A 143 16.99 -7.56 -0.34
CA LEU A 143 18.35 -8.01 -0.07
C LEU A 143 19.26 -7.58 -1.23
N HIS A 144 20.46 -7.12 -0.89
CA HIS A 144 21.47 -6.66 -1.85
C HIS A 144 22.17 -7.82 -2.54
#